data_AF-A0A3E2C3C5-F1
#
_entry.id   AF-A0A3E2C3C5-F1
#
_cell.length_a   1.000
_cell.length_b   1.000
_cell.length_c   1.000
_cell.angle_alpha   90.00
_cell.angle_beta   90.00
_cell.angle_gamma   90.00
#
_symmetry.space_group_name_H-M   'P 1'
#
loop_
_entity.id
_entity.type
_entity.pdbx_description
1 polymer ?
#
loop_
_entity_poly.entity_id
_entity_poly.type
_entity_poly.pdbx_seq_one_letter_code
_entity_poly.pdbx_strand_id
1 'polypeptide(L)' 'MTNTNAVYARIDTNLKENAENILNQLGITPSSAIQMLYSQIVLQKGMPFELRLPVNTPTALG' A
#
# COMPACT_ATOMS: atom_id res chain seq x y z
N MET A 1 10.16 26.94 0.35
CA MET A 1 8.79 26.61 0.81
C MET A 1 8.52 25.17 0.44
N THR A 2 8.36 24.27 1.42
CA THR A 2 8.01 22.86 1.14
C THR A 2 6.52 22.80 0.81
N ASN A 3 6.17 22.61 -0.47
CA ASN A 3 4.79 22.45 -0.94
C ASN A 3 4.25 21.05 -0.58
N THR A 4 4.08 20.78 0.71
CA THR A 4 3.50 19.53 1.21
C THR A 4 2.02 19.73 1.48
N ASN A 5 1.16 18.98 0.79
CA ASN A 5 -0.28 18.91 1.08
C ASN A 5 -0.57 17.67 1.94
N ALA A 6 -1.47 17.79 2.92
CA ALA A 6 -1.81 16.70 3.81
C ALA A 6 -2.81 15.74 3.14
N VAL A 7 -2.53 14.44 3.21
CA VAL A 7 -3.42 13.39 2.69
C VAL A 7 -4.25 12.84 3.85
N TYR A 8 -5.57 12.94 3.76
CA TYR A 8 -6.51 12.38 4.73
C TYR A 8 -7.30 11.24 4.08
N ALA A 9 -7.24 10.05 4.67
CA ALA A 9 -7.99 8.88 4.25
C ALA A 9 -8.62 8.19 5.45
N ARG A 10 -9.85 7.68 5.30
CA ARG A 10 -10.47 6.81 6.30
C ARG A 10 -10.01 5.38 6.03
N ILE A 11 -9.53 4.72 7.09
CA ILE A 11 -9.04 3.34 7.06
C ILE A 11 -9.61 2.62 8.27
N ASP A 12 -9.88 1.32 8.12
CA ASP A 12 -10.22 0.47 9.26
C ASP A 12 -9.07 0.45 10.28
N THR A 13 -9.40 0.49 11.57
CA THR A 13 -8.40 0.56 12.64
C THR A 13 -7.51 -0.67 12.67
N ASN A 14 -8.09 -1.88 12.52
CA ASN A 14 -7.30 -3.12 12.54
C ASN A 14 -6.38 -3.18 11.32
N LEU A 15 -6.87 -2.79 10.14
CA LEU A 15 -6.06 -2.72 8.94
C LEU A 15 -4.88 -1.76 9.11
N LYS A 16 -5.13 -0.58 9.69
CA LYS A 16 -4.09 0.41 9.99
C LYS A 16 -3.03 -0.17 10.92
N GLU A 17 -3.41 -0.70 12.08
CA GLU A 17 -2.47 -1.19 13.08
C GLU A 17 -1.60 -2.34 12.54
N ASN A 18 -2.21 -3.27 11.80
CA ASN A 18 -1.48 -4.36 11.17
C ASN A 18 -0.47 -3.85 10.12
N ALA A 19 -0.90 -2.92 9.26
CA ALA A 19 -0.02 -2.32 8.26
C ALA A 19 1.12 -1.52 8.91
N GLU A 20 0.84 -0.72 9.94
CA GLU A 20 1.86 0.06 10.66
C GLU A 20 2.88 -0.84 11.35
N ASN A 21 2.45 -1.99 11.91
CA ASN A 21 3.37 -2.98 12.47
C ASN A 21 4.32 -3.54 11.40
N ILE A 22 3.79 -3.95 10.25
CA ILE A 22 4.61 -4.47 9.13
C ILE A 22 5.58 -3.39 8.63
N LEU A 23 5.10 -2.16 8.43
CA LEU A 23 5.93 -1.04 7.98
C LEU A 23 7.04 -0.71 8.98
N ASN A 24 6.75 -0.75 10.28
CA ASN A 24 7.74 -0.53 11.33
C ASN A 24 8.82 -1.63 11.33
N GLN A 25 8.44 -2.89 11.11
CA GLN A 25 9.41 -3.99 10.98
C GLN A 25 10.32 -3.80 9.75
N LEU A 26 9.81 -3.18 8.69
CA LEU A 26 10.59 -2.80 7.50
C LEU A 26 11.41 -1.51 7.69
N GLY A 27 11.26 -0.82 8.83
CA GLY A 27 11.92 0.48 9.09
C GLY A 27 11.34 1.64 8.27
N ILE A 28 10.12 1.51 7.77
CA ILE A 28 9.46 2.49 6.90
C ILE A 28 8.33 3.16 7.66
N THR A 29 8.26 4.49 7.60
CA THR A 29 7.12 5.23 8.18
C THR A 29 5.89 5.18 7.26
N PRO A 30 4.66 5.25 7.79
CA PRO A 30 3.45 5.29 6.97
C PRO A 30 3.46 6.41 5.92
N SER A 31 3.97 7.60 6.28
CA SER A 31 4.11 8.72 5.34
C SER A 31 5.07 8.41 4.19
N SER A 32 6.19 7.74 4.47
CA SER A 32 7.13 7.31 3.43
C SER A 32 6.50 6.24 2.52
N ALA A 33 5.77 5.29 3.08
CA ALA A 33 5.05 4.27 2.31
C ALA A 33 4.00 4.91 1.36
N ILE A 34 3.24 5.91 1.83
CA ILE A 34 2.31 6.67 1.00
C ILE A 34 3.05 7.42 -0.13
N GLN A 35 4.16 8.09 0.18
CA GLN A 35 4.96 8.77 -0.85
C GLN A 35 5.52 7.81 -1.91
N MET A 36 5.99 6.64 -1.48
CA MET A 36 6.47 5.58 -2.37
C MET A 36 5.35 5.07 -3.28
N LEU A 37 4.15 4.87 -2.74
CA LEU A 37 2.97 4.49 -3.51
C LEU A 37 2.67 5.52 -4.62
N TYR A 38 2.60 6.81 -4.30
CA TYR A 38 2.39 7.87 -5.31
C TYR A 38 3.51 7.88 -6.36
N SER A 39 4.77 7.68 -5.94
CA SER A 39 5.91 7.63 -6.84
C SER A 39 5.80 6.48 -7.84
N GLN A 40 5.37 5.30 -7.38
CA GLN A 40 5.13 4.16 -8.27
C GLN A 40 3.97 4.39 -9.23
N ILE A 41 2.89 5.03 -8.77
CA ILE A 41 1.75 5.36 -9.64
C ILE A 41 2.18 6.28 -10.79
N VAL A 42 2.97 7.31 -10.48
CA VAL A 42 3.50 8.24 -11.49
C VAL A 42 4.44 7.53 -12.46
N LEU A 43 5.35 6.69 -11.95
CA LEU A 43 6.34 5.98 -12.75
C LEU A 43 5.70 4.95 -13.70
N GLN A 44 4.74 4.17 -13.21
CA GLN A 44 4.10 3.11 -13.97
C GLN A 44 2.90 3.60 -14.79
N LYS A 45 2.45 4.85 -14.57
CA LYS A 45 1.18 5.38 -15.10
C LYS A 45 0.00 4.44 -14.83
N GLY A 46 -0.01 3.82 -13.65
CA GLY A 46 -0.95 2.77 -13.27
C GLY A 46 -0.82 2.39 -11.79
N MET A 47 -1.63 1.44 -11.33
CA MET A 47 -1.52 0.94 -9.96
C MET A 47 -0.30 0.02 -9.82
N PRO A 48 0.46 0.11 -8.71
CA PRO A 48 1.69 -0.68 -8.53
C PRO A 48 1.44 -2.15 -8.16
N PHE A 49 0.19 -2.57 -8.20
CA PHE A 49 -0.23 -3.95 -7.99
C PHE A 49 -1.24 -4.34 -9.07
N GLU A 50 -1.29 -5.63 -9.40
CA GLU A 50 -2.24 -6.12 -10.38
C GLU A 50 -3.66 -6.05 -9.83
N LEU A 51 -4.52 -5.31 -10.53
CA LEU A 51 -5.95 -5.26 -10.27
C LEU A 51 -6.63 -6.51 -10.84
N ARG A 52 -6.51 -7.63 -10.12
CA ARG A 52 -7.15 -8.89 -10.47
C ARG A 52 -8.02 -9.36 -9.32
N LEU A 53 -9.20 -9.89 -9.65
CA LEU A 53 -9.97 -10.69 -8.71
C LEU A 53 -9.15 -11.95 -8.40
N PRO A 54 -9.03 -12.38 -7.13
CA PRO A 54 -8.34 -13.61 -6.81
C PRO A 54 -9.01 -14.76 -7.57
N VAL A 55 -8.27 -15.38 -8.48
CA VAL A 55 -8.71 -16.62 -9.10
C VAL A 55 -8.53 -17.68 -8.02
N ASN A 56 -9.63 -18.26 -7.54
CA ASN A 56 -9.60 -19.49 -6.76
C ASN A 56 -9.13 -20.60 -7.70
N THR A 57 -7.82 -20.69 -7.97
CA THR A 57 -7.26 -21.90 -8.58
C THR A 57 -7.46 -22.99 -7.53
N PRO A 58 -8.26 -24.05 -7.79
CA PRO A 58 -8.27 -25.19 -6.91
C PRO A 58 -6.83 -25.65 -6.79
N THR A 59 -6.29 -25.71 -5.56
CA THR A 59 -5.03 -26.40 -5.31
C THR A 59 -5.23 -27.79 -5.89
N ALA A 60 -4.60 -28.08 -7.03
CA ALA A 60 -4.66 -29.40 -7.61
C ALA A 60 -4.11 -30.34 -6.53
N LEU A 61 -5.00 -31.22 -6.04
CA LEU A 61 -4.70 -32.28 -5.10
C LEU A 61 -3.63 -33.16 -5.76
N GLY A 62 -2.42 -33.11 -5.22
CA GLY A 62 -1.38 -34.11 -5.43
C GLY A 62 -1.37 -35.08 -4.27
#